data_AF-A0A969HUW7-F1
#
_entry.id   AF-A0A969HUW7-F1
#
_cell.length_a   1.000
_cell.length_b   1.000
_cell.length_c   1.000
_cell.angle_alpha   90.00
_cell.angle_beta   90.00
_cell.angle_gamma   90.00
#
_symmetry.space_group_name_H-M   'P 1'
#
loop_
_entity.id
_entity.type
_entity.pdbx_description
1 polymer ?
#
loop_
_entity_poly.entity_id
_entity_poly.type
_entity_poly.pdbx_seq_one_letter_code
_entity_poly.pdbx_strand_id
1 'polypeptide(L)' 'LNELLGHTNVVALLIGGHHPVDLRRRLRLPGTFRLHQYRFADEGQVDGSIVFGREALLLDSRLRYTKLETPGGGAYLV' A
#
# COMPACT_ATOMS: atom_id res chain seq x y z
N LEU A 1 26.97 -11.96 -5.77
CA LEU A 1 26.09 -11.36 -4.75
C LEU A 1 24.88 -10.79 -5.47
N ASN A 2 23.78 -11.54 -5.59
CA ASN A 2 22.39 -11.07 -5.86
C ASN A 2 21.47 -12.03 -6.64
N GLU A 3 21.80 -13.32 -6.79
CA GLU A 3 20.79 -14.27 -7.32
C GLU A 3 19.67 -14.54 -6.31
N LEU A 4 19.95 -14.44 -5.00
CA LEU A 4 18.95 -14.64 -3.94
C LEU A 4 17.93 -13.50 -3.82
N LEU A 5 18.29 -12.26 -4.19
CA LEU A 5 17.34 -11.14 -4.17
C LEU A 5 16.35 -11.21 -5.34
N GLY A 6 16.74 -11.84 -6.46
CA GLY A 6 15.89 -11.98 -7.65
C GLY A 6 14.73 -12.97 -7.48
N HIS A 7 14.80 -13.87 -6.49
CA HIS A 7 13.79 -14.90 -6.24
C HIS A 7 12.95 -14.66 -4.98
N THR A 8 13.17 -13.55 -4.28
CA THR A 8 12.38 -13.23 -3.08
C THR A 8 11.05 -12.61 -3.50
N ASN A 9 9.99 -13.42 -3.50
CA ASN A 9 8.62 -12.91 -3.65
C ASN A 9 8.26 -12.09 -2.41
N VAL A 10 8.06 -10.79 -2.60
CA VAL A 10 7.64 -9.87 -1.52
C VAL A 10 6.20 -9.49 -1.76
N VAL A 11 5.35 -9.74 -0.75
CA VAL A 11 3.95 -9.32 -0.75
C VAL A 11 3.87 -7.80 -0.83
N ALA A 12 3.00 -7.27 -1.68
CA ALA A 12 2.68 -5.86 -1.76
C ALA A 12 1.20 -5.63 -1.50
N LEU A 13 0.85 -4.51 -0.88
CA LEU A 13 -0.54 -4.06 -0.80
C LEU A 13 -0.64 -2.70 -1.47
N LEU A 14 -1.46 -2.64 -2.52
CA LEU A 14 -1.78 -1.43 -3.27
C LEU A 14 -3.08 -0.84 -2.74
N ILE A 15 -3.08 0.46 -2.50
CA ILE A 15 -4.25 1.22 -2.06
C ILE A 15 -4.46 2.36 -3.04
N GLY A 16 -5.57 2.33 -3.77
CA GLY A 16 -5.93 3.36 -4.75
C GLY A 16 -6.53 4.60 -4.10
N GLY A 17 -6.23 5.77 -4.67
CA GLY A 17 -6.90 7.03 -4.34
C GLY A 17 -6.55 7.62 -2.97
N HIS A 18 -5.49 7.14 -2.32
CA HIS A 18 -5.00 7.70 -1.05
C HIS A 18 -3.51 8.00 -1.12
N HIS A 19 -3.16 9.24 -0.78
CA HIS A 19 -1.77 9.65 -0.58
C HIS A 19 -1.22 9.03 0.72
N PRO A 20 0.06 8.64 0.79
CA PRO A 20 0.63 7.95 1.95
C PRO A 20 0.51 8.75 3.25
N VAL A 21 0.57 10.08 3.17
CA VAL A 21 0.39 10.97 4.33
C VAL A 21 -1.03 10.89 4.88
N ASP A 22 -2.04 10.89 4.01
CA ASP A 22 -3.44 10.82 4.40
C ASP A 22 -3.79 9.45 4.96
N LEU A 23 -3.24 8.40 4.35
CA LEU A 23 -3.39 7.04 4.83
C LEU A 23 -2.78 6.86 6.22
N ARG A 24 -1.58 7.43 6.45
CA ARG A 24 -0.92 7.43 7.76
C ARG A 24 -1.77 8.13 8.82
N ARG A 25 -2.39 9.26 8.47
CA ARG A 25 -3.28 10.03 9.37
C ARG A 25 -4.58 9.28 9.66
N ARG A 26 -5.28 8.80 8.63
CA ARG A 26 -6.55 8.08 8.77
C ARG A 26 -6.40 6.80 9.58
N LEU A 27 -5.39 6.00 9.28
CA LEU A 27 -5.17 4.72 9.93
C LEU A 27 -4.35 4.83 11.22
N ARG A 28 -3.88 6.03 11.59
CA ARG A 28 -3.00 6.26 12.75
C ARG A 28 -1.79 5.33 12.74
N LEU A 29 -1.15 5.20 11.58
CA LEU A 29 0.01 4.33 11.41
C LEU A 29 1.24 4.96 12.08
N PRO A 30 2.13 4.15 12.68
CA PRO A 30 3.35 4.63 13.29
C PRO A 30 4.28 5.27 12.25
N GLY A 31 5.11 6.23 12.67
CA GLY A 31 6.03 6.96 11.78
C GLY A 31 7.07 6.07 11.08
N THR A 32 7.35 4.89 11.64
CA THR A 32 8.25 3.87 11.08
C THR A 32 7.60 3.05 9.96
N PHE A 33 6.30 3.19 9.73
CA PHE A 33 5.57 2.44 8.71
C PHE A 33 5.91 2.96 7.32
N ARG A 34 6.54 2.12 6.50
CA ARG A 34 7.03 2.49 5.17
C ARG A 34 5.89 2.45 4.15
N LEU A 35 5.32 3.62 3.88
CA LEU A 35 4.36 3.84 2.80
C LEU A 35 5.06 4.51 1.63
N HIS A 36 4.91 3.93 0.45
CA HIS A 36 5.44 4.48 -0.78
C HIS A 36 4.29 5.04 -1.61
N GLN A 37 4.49 6.19 -2.24
CA GLN A 37 3.53 6.69 -3.22
C GLN A 37 3.78 5.97 -4.55
N TYR A 38 2.71 5.57 -5.22
CA TYR A 38 2.77 5.16 -6.61
C TYR A 38 1.82 6.02 -7.44
N ARG A 39 2.15 6.16 -8.72
CA ARG A 39 1.34 6.84 -9.73
C ARG A 39 1.23 5.92 -10.93
N PHE A 40 0.01 5.62 -11.37
CA PHE A 40 -0.18 4.96 -12.65
C PHE A 40 0.17 5.93 -13.78
N ALA A 41 0.85 5.42 -14.81
CA ALA A 41 1.26 6.20 -15.98
C ALA A 41 0.13 6.36 -17.02
N ASP A 42 -0.96 5.61 -16.88
CA ASP A 42 -2.08 5.59 -17.82
C ASP A 42 -3.16 6.62 -17.45
N GLU A 43 -3.92 7.10 -18.44
CA GLU A 43 -4.77 8.32 -18.42
C GLU A 43 -5.89 8.36 -17.36
N GLY A 44 -6.04 7.31 -16.53
CA GLY A 44 -6.79 7.33 -15.28
C GLY A 44 -5.86 7.60 -14.10
N GLN A 45 -5.66 8.87 -13.78
CA GLN A 45 -4.76 9.42 -12.75
C GLN A 45 -5.07 8.97 -11.31
N VAL A 46 -5.03 7.67 -11.05
CA VAL A 46 -5.20 7.12 -9.70
C VAL A 46 -3.83 7.08 -9.04
N ASP A 47 -3.51 8.16 -8.35
CA ASP A 47 -2.41 8.19 -7.40
C ASP A 47 -2.79 7.34 -6.17
N GLY A 48 -1.81 6.63 -5.60
CA GLY A 48 -2.07 5.72 -4.50
C GLY A 48 -0.87 5.47 -3.61
N SER A 49 -1.10 4.60 -2.63
CA SER A 49 -0.08 4.17 -1.67
C SER A 49 0.19 2.68 -1.82
N ILE A 50 1.46 2.30 -1.82
CA ILE A 50 1.91 0.91 -1.83
C ILE A 50 2.78 0.64 -0.60
N VAL A 51 2.61 -0.53 0.00
CA VAL A 51 3.42 -1.04 1.12
C VAL A 51 3.88 -2.45 0.77
N PHE A 52 5.02 -2.87 1.32
CA PHE A 52 5.66 -4.14 0.99
C PHE A 52 5.90 -5.00 2.23
N GLY A 53 6.07 -6.30 2.01
CA GLY A 53 6.46 -7.29 3.01
C GLY A 53 5.48 -7.37 4.19
N ARG A 54 6.03 -7.27 5.40
CA ARG A 54 5.27 -7.39 6.64
C ARG A 54 4.26 -6.24 6.79
N GLU A 55 4.62 -5.04 6.37
CA GLU A 55 3.78 -3.86 6.42
C GLU A 55 2.52 -4.04 5.58
N ALA A 56 2.63 -4.66 4.41
CA ALA A 56 1.48 -5.02 3.57
C ALA A 56 0.49 -5.94 4.31
N LEU A 57 0.99 -7.00 4.96
CA LEU A 57 0.17 -7.95 5.70
C LEU A 57 -0.51 -7.34 6.93
N LEU A 58 0.23 -6.50 7.67
CA LEU A 58 -0.31 -5.78 8.82
C LEU A 58 -1.41 -4.80 8.40
N LEU A 59 -1.20 -4.12 7.27
CA LEU A 59 -2.17 -3.18 6.74
C LEU A 59 -3.44 -3.91 6.27
N ASP A 60 -3.32 -5.00 5.50
CA ASP A 60 -4.45 -5.85 5.08
C ASP A 60 -5.31 -6.28 6.26
N SER A 61 -4.65 -6.80 7.31
CA SER A 61 -5.33 -7.24 8.53
C SER A 61 -6.13 -6.11 9.17
N ARG A 62 -5.59 -4.88 9.18
CA ARG A 62 -6.27 -3.70 9.74
C ARG A 62 -7.43 -3.23 8.85
N LEU A 63 -7.28 -3.32 7.53
CA LEU A 63 -8.32 -2.93 6.56
C LEU A 63 -9.54 -3.84 6.60
N ARG A 64 -9.38 -5.12 6.98
CA ARG A 64 -10.52 -6.02 7.22
C ARG A 64 -11.48 -5.52 8.29
N TYR A 65 -10.96 -4.79 9.28
CA TYR A 65 -11.76 -4.21 10.38
C TYR A 65 -12.02 -2.71 10.21
N THR A 66 -11.29 -2.04 9.33
CA THR A 66 -11.41 -0.61 9.06
C THR A 66 -11.71 -0.39 7.59
N LYS A 67 -12.99 -0.20 7.26
CA LYS A 67 -13.42 0.01 5.88
C LYS A 67 -12.86 1.35 5.37
N LEU A 68 -11.96 1.28 4.41
CA LEU A 68 -11.35 2.46 3.81
C LEU A 68 -12.17 2.85 2.58
N GLU A 69 -12.89 3.97 2.68
CA GLU A 69 -13.57 4.55 1.53
C GLU A 69 -12.49 5.07 0.56
N THR A 70 -12.32 4.35 -0.54
CA THR A 70 -11.31 4.58 -1.56
C THR A 70 -11.99 5.20 -2.78
N PRO A 71 -11.61 6.43 -3.18
CA PRO A 71 -12.23 7.09 -4.34
C PRO A 71 -11.93 6.41 -5.69
N GLY A 72 -10.88 5.58 -5.75
CA GLY A 72 -10.31 5.08 -7.01
C GLY A 72 -9.97 3.59 -7.04
N GLY A 73 -10.56 2.78 -6.15
CA GLY A 73 -10.30 1.34 -6.09
C GLY A 73 -9.76 0.90 -4.73
N GLY A 74 -10.24 -0.25 -4.27
CA GLY A 74 -9.97 -0.81 -2.94
C GLY A 74 -8.50 -1.11 -2.66
N ALA A 75 -8.27 -1.83 -1.56
CA ALA A 75 -6.95 -2.35 -1.24
C ALA A 75 -6.78 -3.74 -1.87
N TYR A 76 -5.68 -3.94 -2.59
CA TYR A 76 -5.37 -5.18 -3.30
C TYR A 76 -4.01 -5.70 -2.87
N LEU A 77 -3.98 -6.96 -2.43
CA LEU A 77 -2.77 -7.65 -2.00
C LEU A 77 -2.24 -8.46 -3.19
N VAL A 78 -0.98 -8.25 -3.53
CA VAL A 78 -0.27 -8.78 -4.71
C VAL A 78 0.98 -9.51 -4.27
#